data_AF-A0A7W7Q1G8-F1
#
_entry.id   AF-A0A7W7Q1G8-F1
#
_cell.length_a   1.000
_cell.length_b   1.000
_cell.length_c   1.000
_cell.angle_alpha   90.00
_cell.angle_beta   90.00
_cell.angle_gamma   90.00
#
_symmetry.space_group_name_H-M   'P 1'
#
loop_
_entity.id
_entity.type
_entity.pdbx_description
1 polymer ?
#
loop_
_entity_poly.entity_id
_entity_poly.type
_entity_poly.pdbx_seq_one_letter_code
_entity_poly.pdbx_strand_id
1 'polypeptide(L)' 'MRQASAAESCQGLDTALRNNLTFIARQRAAPDAQSAARIENRHAVVDLAAFEQVREPGRFLIRRAVVERVG' A
#
# COMPACT_ATOMS: atom_id res chain seq x y z
N MET A 1 -11.79 4.43 29.80
CA MET A 1 -10.61 3.84 29.13
C MET A 1 -10.22 4.73 27.96
N ARG A 2 -8.98 5.22 27.94
CA ARG A 2 -8.46 6.18 26.96
C ARG A 2 -7.81 5.40 25.81
N GLN A 3 -8.12 5.78 24.58
CA GLN A 3 -7.77 5.11 23.33
C GLN A 3 -6.25 4.86 23.21
N ALA A 4 -5.85 3.59 23.18
CA ALA A 4 -4.51 3.14 22.79
C ALA A 4 -4.42 2.82 21.27
N SER A 5 -5.51 2.99 20.52
CA SER A 5 -5.72 2.38 19.21
C SER A 5 -5.00 3.05 18.02
N ALA A 6 -4.67 4.34 18.10
CA ALA A 6 -4.10 5.04 16.95
C ALA A 6 -2.61 4.70 16.72
N ALA A 7 -1.81 4.66 17.79
CA ALA A 7 -0.37 4.38 17.69
C ALA A 7 -0.08 2.91 17.34
N GLU A 8 -0.85 1.98 17.89
CA GLU A 8 -0.75 0.54 17.59
C GLU A 8 -1.13 0.23 16.12
N SER A 9 -2.13 0.97 15.59
CA SER A 9 -2.53 0.89 14.19
C SER A 9 -1.44 1.37 13.23
N CYS A 10 -0.79 2.51 13.52
CA CYS A 10 0.31 3.02 12.70
C CYS A 10 1.51 2.05 12.67
N GLN A 11 1.91 1.51 13.83
CA GLN A 11 3.06 0.59 13.91
C GLN A 11 2.79 -0.75 13.20
N GLY A 12 1.55 -1.26 13.27
CA GLY A 12 1.13 -2.45 12.53
C GLY A 12 1.14 -2.24 11.02
N LEU A 13 0.64 -1.09 10.55
CA LEU A 13 0.59 -0.75 9.13
C LEU A 13 1.99 -0.57 8.53
N ASP A 14 2.89 0.12 9.22
CA ASP A 14 4.28 0.31 8.77
C ASP A 14 5.02 -1.01 8.66
N THR A 15 4.81 -1.90 9.63
CA THR A 15 5.36 -3.26 9.61
C THR A 15 4.84 -4.04 8.41
N ALA A 16 3.52 -3.98 8.14
CA ALA A 16 2.92 -4.62 6.99
C ALA A 16 3.49 -4.09 5.66
N LEU A 17 3.65 -2.77 5.53
CA LEU A 17 4.26 -2.16 4.36
C LEU A 17 5.69 -2.66 4.15
N ARG A 18 6.52 -2.62 5.20
CA ARG A 18 7.92 -3.09 5.14
C ARG A 18 8.03 -4.58 4.77
N ASN A 19 7.12 -5.41 5.28
CA ASN A 19 7.06 -6.83 4.95
C ASN A 19 6.75 -7.06 3.46
N ASN A 20 5.78 -6.34 2.91
CA ASN A 20 5.43 -6.47 1.49
C ASN A 20 6.57 -5.97 0.57
N LEU A 21 7.20 -4.83 0.90
CA LEU A 21 8.34 -4.31 0.14
C LEU A 21 9.54 -5.28 0.16
N THR A 22 9.84 -5.86 1.32
CA THR A 22 10.89 -6.88 1.46
C THR A 22 10.58 -8.13 0.63
N PHE A 23 9.33 -8.58 0.62
CA PHE A 23 8.90 -9.71 -0.20
C PHE A 23 9.08 -9.42 -1.70
N ILE A 24 8.67 -8.23 -2.18
CA ILE A 24 8.86 -7.82 -3.58
C ILE A 24 10.34 -7.82 -3.94
N ALA A 25 11.20 -7.25 -3.09
CA ALA A 25 12.64 -7.22 -3.33
C ALA A 25 13.23 -8.63 -3.45
N ARG A 26 12.81 -9.57 -2.60
CA ARG A 26 13.23 -10.99 -2.68
C ARG A 26 12.78 -11.65 -3.98
N GLN A 27 11.53 -11.41 -4.39
CA GLN A 27 10.98 -11.94 -5.65
C GLN A 27 11.68 -11.38 -6.88
N ARG A 28 12.17 -10.13 -6.83
CA ARG A 28 12.99 -9.52 -7.88
C ARG A 28 14.42 -10.08 -7.91
N ALA A 29 14.99 -10.40 -6.75
CA ALA A 29 16.35 -10.93 -6.64
C ALA A 29 16.46 -12.40 -7.08
N ALA A 30 15.43 -13.20 -6.84
CA ALA A 30 15.37 -14.62 -7.24
C ALA A 30 13.98 -14.94 -7.81
N PRO A 31 13.72 -14.64 -9.09
CA PRO A 31 12.43 -14.87 -9.69
C PRO A 31 12.20 -16.36 -9.97
N ASP A 32 10.96 -16.80 -9.78
CA ASP A 32 10.43 -18.07 -10.26
C ASP A 32 9.20 -17.83 -11.16
N ALA A 33 8.61 -18.92 -11.66
CA ALA A 33 7.50 -18.89 -12.60
C ALA A 33 6.28 -18.07 -12.14
N GLN A 34 6.10 -17.88 -10.83
CA GLN A 34 4.97 -17.14 -10.25
C GLN A 34 5.36 -15.76 -9.71
N SER A 35 6.64 -15.37 -9.77
CA SER A 35 7.11 -14.12 -9.20
C SER A 35 6.38 -12.90 -9.74
N ALA A 36 6.07 -12.86 -11.04
CA ALA A 36 5.35 -11.74 -11.65
C ALA A 36 3.98 -11.51 -10.98
N ALA A 37 3.15 -12.55 -10.91
CA ALA A 37 1.81 -12.48 -10.31
C ALA A 37 1.87 -12.13 -8.82
N ARG A 38 2.84 -12.67 -8.09
CA ARG A 38 3.01 -12.36 -6.65
C ARG A 38 3.50 -10.94 -6.44
N ILE A 39 4.40 -10.43 -7.28
CA ILE A 39 4.86 -9.03 -7.22
C ILE A 39 3.69 -8.09 -7.51
N GLU A 40 2.87 -8.37 -8.54
CA GLU A 40 1.69 -7.57 -8.86
C GLU A 40 0.69 -7.53 -7.69
N ASN A 41 0.37 -8.70 -7.13
CA ASN A 41 -0.51 -8.79 -5.96
C ASN A 41 0.02 -7.94 -4.78
N ARG A 42 1.33 -7.97 -4.54
CA ARG A 42 1.95 -7.24 -3.43
C ARG A 42 2.05 -5.74 -3.70
N HIS A 43 2.21 -5.32 -4.96
CA HIS A 43 2.10 -3.92 -5.33
C HIS A 43 0.71 -3.36 -5.02
N ALA A 44 -0.37 -4.11 -5.33
CA ALA A 44 -1.73 -3.68 -4.97
C ALA A 44 -1.92 -3.48 -3.45
N VAL A 45 -1.35 -4.36 -2.64
CA VAL A 45 -1.39 -4.24 -1.16
C VAL A 45 -0.59 -3.03 -0.67
N VAL A 46 0.62 -2.83 -1.20
CA VAL A 46 1.47 -1.67 -0.86
C VAL A 46 0.75 -0.36 -1.21
N ASP A 47 0.16 -0.29 -2.39
CA ASP A 47 -0.56 0.87 -2.88
C ASP A 47 -1.77 1.24 -2.01
N LEU A 48 -2.52 0.23 -1.56
CA LEU A 48 -3.64 0.42 -0.63
C LEU A 48 -3.15 0.86 0.76
N ALA A 49 -2.15 0.19 1.32
CA ALA A 49 -1.60 0.50 2.63
C ALA A 49 -0.97 1.92 2.68
N ALA A 50 -0.32 2.34 1.60
CA ALA A 50 0.24 3.69 1.49
C ALA A 50 -0.86 4.76 1.45
N PHE A 51 -2.02 4.46 0.84
CA PHE A 51 -3.17 5.36 0.83
C PHE A 51 -3.76 5.55 2.24
N GLU A 52 -3.87 4.47 3.01
CA GLU A 52 -4.41 4.53 4.38
C GLU A 52 -3.55 5.40 5.32
N GLN A 53 -2.23 5.43 5.13
CA GLN A 53 -1.34 6.29 5.93
C GLN A 53 -1.59 7.79 5.75
N VAL A 54 -2.07 8.20 4.57
CA VAL A 54 -2.32 9.61 4.24
C VAL A 54 -3.80 9.97 4.31
N ARG A 55 -4.67 8.99 4.59
CA ARG A 55 -6.12 9.19 4.64
C ARG A 55 -6.49 10.04 5.84
N GLU A 56 -7.11 11.18 5.57
CA GLU A 56 -7.68 12.07 6.58
C GLU A 56 -9.22 11.91 6.59
N PRO A 57 -9.89 11.80 7.76
CA PRO A 57 -11.34 11.76 7.83
C PRO A 57 -11.98 12.98 7.13
N GLY A 58 -12.99 12.73 6.29
CA GLY A 58 -13.69 13.78 5.56
C GLY A 58 -12.97 14.32 4.32
N ARG A 59 -11.76 13.82 4.01
CA ARG A 59 -11.02 14.20 2.80
C ARG A 59 -11.01 13.06 1.79
N PHE A 60 -11.46 13.35 0.57
CA PHE A 60 -11.32 12.44 -0.57
C PHE A 60 -9.96 12.66 -1.23
N LEU A 61 -9.13 11.62 -1.26
CA LEU A 61 -7.84 11.63 -1.95
C LEU A 61 -8.03 11.04 -3.34
N ILE A 62 -7.74 11.84 -4.37
CA ILE A 62 -7.76 11.41 -5.76
C ILE A 62 -6.30 11.30 -6.23
N ARG A 63 -5.87 10.14 -6.73
CA ARG A 63 -4.57 10.03 -7.42
C ARG A 63 -4.58 10.95 -8.65
N ARG A 64 -3.43 11.51 -9.04
CA ARG A 64 -3.29 12.45 -10.18
C ARG A 64 -4.18 12.02 -11.35
N ALA A 65 -5.34 12.67 -11.46
CA ALA A 65 -6.32 12.37 -12.48
C ALA A 65 -6.11 13.38 -13.62
N VAL A 66 -5.96 12.87 -14.84
CA VAL A 66 -6.02 13.70 -16.04
C VAL A 66 -7.47 13.69 -16.51
N VAL A 67 -8.11 14.85 -16.53
CA VAL A 67 -9.48 15.00 -17.02
C VAL A 67 -9.41 15.59 -18.42
N GLU A 68 -9.75 14.78 -19.41
CA GLU A 68 -9.86 15.22 -20.80
C GLU A 68 -11.34 15.42 -21.16
N ARG A 69 -11.65 16.51 -21.86
CA ARG A 69 -13.00 16.78 -22.34
C ARG A 69 -13.24 15.94 -23.58
N VAL A 70 -14.17 14.98 -23.50
CA VAL A 70 -14.69 14.29 -24.68
C VAL A 70 -15.68 15.23 -25.37
N GLY A 71 -15.41 15.58 -26.63
CA GLY A 71 -16.26 16.33 -27.53
C GLY A 71 -16.57 15.50 -28.77
#